data_AF-A0A0J9SLB6-F1
#
_entry.id   AF-A0A0J9SLB6-F1
#
_cell.length_a   1.000
_cell.length_b   1.000
_cell.length_c   1.000
_cell.angle_alpha   90.00
_cell.angle_beta   90.00
_cell.angle_gamma   90.00
#
_symmetry.space_group_name_H-M   'P 1'
#
loop_
_entity.id
_entity.type
_entity.pdbx_description
1 polymer ?
#
loop_
_entity_poly.entity_id
_entity_poly.type
_entity_poly.pdbx_seq_one_letter_code
_entity_poly.pdbx_strand_id
1 'polypeptide(L)'
;MAGAARVPPRPLERCLLLILVVILTAAQSKRVEHSLRRGHLRVADFPSGRGSNPRGKSYPNFAFLNGTVRRPPEWRLRQEGGHCSSSACGGCGCPKTTQSSGGTPVEGEKVLYLVSPRGFCKGVSRAIDTVEECLRMFKPPIYVKHKIVHNDIVCKQLEEKGAIFIEDVNEVPDGNILIYSAHGISPQIRELAQKKKLIEIDATCPLVNKVHVYVQVKAKEGYKIILIGYRNHVEVVGTFNEAPDSTYIVENVNQIEELPLSEKDKLFYVTQTTLSIDDCSLIVKRLKEKFPHIETIPSGSICYATTNRQMALNQICQECDLTIVVGSQSSSNAKKLVYSSQLRNTPAVLVNSVDDFDFSSLSDVRKIALTSAASTPEELTQKFVQVLTGEPFRYTLRLFEPVRENVPKWKLPKNLMGLIEERGKR
;
A
#
# COMPACT_ATOMS: atom_id res chain seq x y z
N MET A 1 29.21 -10.88 -67.64
CA MET A 1 29.64 -11.04 -66.24
C MET A 1 28.82 -10.08 -65.39
N ALA A 2 27.88 -10.61 -64.61
CA ALA A 2 26.89 -9.85 -63.86
C ALA A 2 27.12 -10.02 -62.35
N GLY A 3 27.19 -8.91 -61.61
CA GLY A 3 27.20 -8.89 -60.15
C GLY A 3 25.81 -8.56 -59.61
N ALA A 4 25.28 -9.40 -58.72
CA ALA A 4 24.03 -9.15 -57.99
C ALA A 4 24.34 -8.77 -56.54
N ALA A 5 23.97 -7.54 -56.17
CA ALA A 5 24.05 -7.04 -54.80
C ALA A 5 22.89 -7.62 -53.96
N ARG A 6 23.21 -8.13 -52.74
CA ARG A 6 22.20 -8.58 -51.76
C ARG A 6 21.60 -7.37 -51.05
N VAL A 7 20.29 -7.20 -51.20
CA VAL A 7 19.47 -6.18 -50.50
C VAL A 7 19.08 -6.72 -49.11
N PRO A 8 19.16 -5.91 -48.02
CA PRO A 8 18.69 -6.33 -46.71
C PRO A 8 17.15 -6.30 -46.62
N PRO A 9 16.52 -7.17 -45.81
CA PRO A 9 15.06 -7.26 -45.73
C PRO A 9 14.45 -6.01 -45.09
N ARG A 10 13.24 -5.66 -45.54
CA ARG A 10 12.48 -4.48 -45.11
C ARG A 10 11.89 -4.66 -43.69
N PRO A 11 11.55 -3.57 -42.96
CA PRO A 11 11.23 -3.59 -41.53
C PRO A 11 10.07 -4.50 -41.10
N LEU A 12 9.13 -4.81 -42.00
CA LEU A 12 7.96 -5.66 -41.69
C LEU A 12 8.31 -7.14 -41.44
N GLU A 13 9.37 -7.67 -42.07
CA GLU A 13 9.76 -9.08 -41.90
C GLU A 13 10.43 -9.34 -40.54
N ARG A 14 11.09 -8.34 -39.94
CA ARG A 14 11.65 -8.42 -38.58
C ARG A 14 10.56 -8.43 -37.50
N CYS A 15 9.46 -7.70 -37.72
CA CYS A 15 8.32 -7.72 -36.79
C CYS A 15 7.57 -9.07 -36.83
N LEU A 16 7.39 -9.66 -38.02
CA LEU A 16 6.75 -10.98 -38.14
C LEU A 16 7.57 -12.09 -37.49
N LEU A 17 8.91 -12.07 -37.59
CA LEU A 17 9.77 -13.05 -36.94
C LEU A 17 9.74 -12.93 -35.40
N LEU A 18 9.72 -11.70 -34.86
CA LEU A 18 9.62 -11.48 -33.41
C LEU A 18 8.24 -11.92 -32.87
N ILE A 19 7.16 -11.63 -33.60
CA ILE A 19 5.81 -12.04 -33.22
C ILE A 19 5.70 -13.58 -33.24
N LEU A 20 6.29 -14.26 -34.23
CA LEU A 20 6.30 -15.73 -34.28
C LEU A 20 7.07 -16.35 -33.10
N VAL A 21 8.22 -15.78 -32.72
CA VAL A 21 9.01 -16.26 -31.58
C VAL A 21 8.29 -16.03 -30.25
N VAL A 22 7.59 -14.91 -30.07
CA VAL A 22 6.78 -14.62 -28.88
C VAL A 22 5.55 -15.54 -28.80
N ILE A 23 4.90 -15.83 -29.93
CA ILE A 23 3.76 -16.76 -29.97
C ILE A 23 4.20 -18.20 -29.68
N LEU A 24 5.34 -18.64 -30.22
CA LEU A 24 5.88 -19.99 -29.98
C LEU A 24 6.35 -20.18 -28.53
N THR A 25 6.96 -19.16 -27.92
CA THR A 25 7.37 -19.20 -26.50
C THR A 25 6.15 -19.14 -25.56
N ALA A 26 5.13 -18.34 -25.87
CA ALA A 26 3.88 -18.31 -25.11
C ALA A 26 3.08 -19.62 -25.23
N ALA A 27 3.07 -20.25 -26.41
CA ALA A 27 2.42 -21.55 -26.63
C ALA A 27 3.14 -22.71 -25.93
N GLN A 28 4.49 -22.69 -25.89
CA GLN A 28 5.27 -23.63 -25.09
C GLN A 28 5.04 -23.44 -23.58
N SER A 29 4.98 -22.18 -23.11
CA SER A 29 4.70 -21.87 -21.70
C SER A 29 3.32 -22.39 -21.26
N LYS A 30 2.27 -22.17 -22.07
CA LYS A 30 0.91 -22.68 -21.78
C LYS A 30 0.81 -24.21 -21.80
N ARG A 31 1.56 -24.91 -22.68
CA ARG A 31 1.61 -26.38 -22.68
C ARG A 31 2.32 -26.96 -21.46
N VAL A 32 3.38 -26.29 -21.00
CA VAL A 32 4.13 -26.67 -19.80
C VAL A 32 3.28 -26.44 -18.55
N GLU A 33 2.60 -25.30 -18.46
CA GLU A 33 1.71 -24.96 -17.34
C GLU A 33 0.49 -25.90 -17.25
N HIS A 34 -0.08 -26.28 -18.40
CA HIS A 34 -1.19 -27.23 -18.47
C HIS A 34 -0.77 -28.67 -18.13
N SER A 35 0.49 -29.06 -18.39
CA SER A 35 1.01 -30.40 -18.05
C SER A 35 1.45 -30.50 -16.57
N LEU A 36 1.96 -29.41 -15.98
CA LEU A 36 2.26 -29.31 -14.54
C LEU A 36 0.99 -29.38 -13.68
N ARG A 37 -0.11 -28.76 -14.12
CA ARG A 37 -1.41 -28.84 -13.42
C ARG A 37 -2.05 -30.23 -13.42
N ARG A 38 -1.65 -31.13 -14.34
CA ARG A 38 -2.16 -32.51 -14.42
C ARG A 38 -1.21 -33.55 -13.82
N GLY A 39 -0.12 -33.14 -13.17
CA GLY A 39 0.77 -34.03 -12.41
C GLY A 39 1.56 -35.04 -13.25
N HIS A 40 1.73 -34.80 -14.56
CA HIS A 40 2.39 -35.75 -15.48
C HIS A 40 3.89 -35.46 -15.72
N LEU A 41 4.49 -34.47 -15.06
CA LEU A 41 5.93 -34.16 -15.14
C LEU A 41 6.47 -33.81 -13.75
N ARG A 42 7.63 -34.39 -13.37
CA ARG A 42 8.39 -34.01 -12.17
C ARG A 42 9.62 -33.21 -12.59
N VAL A 43 10.05 -32.29 -11.73
CA VAL A 43 11.14 -31.31 -11.97
C VAL A 43 12.51 -31.97 -12.26
N ALA A 44 12.64 -33.28 -12.08
CA ALA A 44 13.89 -34.03 -12.25
C ALA A 44 14.24 -34.39 -13.71
N ASP A 45 13.38 -34.12 -14.70
CA ASP A 45 13.53 -34.65 -16.07
C ASP A 45 14.23 -33.70 -17.08
N PHE A 46 14.89 -32.63 -16.64
CA PHE A 46 15.65 -31.75 -17.55
C PHE A 46 17.17 -32.00 -17.49
N PRO A 47 17.85 -32.31 -18.61
CA PRO A 47 19.29 -32.50 -18.64
C PRO A 47 20.03 -31.15 -18.51
N SER A 48 21.01 -31.09 -17.60
CA SER A 48 21.89 -29.94 -17.39
C SER A 48 22.90 -29.78 -18.53
N GLY A 49 22.53 -29.04 -19.58
CA GLY A 49 23.43 -28.67 -20.68
C GLY A 49 24.23 -27.40 -20.37
N ARG A 50 25.57 -27.49 -20.39
CA ARG A 50 26.47 -26.33 -20.42
C ARG A 50 26.48 -25.74 -21.83
N GLY A 51 26.09 -24.47 -21.97
CA GLY A 51 26.27 -23.67 -23.18
C GLY A 51 27.07 -22.40 -22.86
N SER A 52 28.28 -22.30 -23.40
CA SER A 52 29.14 -21.11 -23.32
C SER A 52 28.84 -20.13 -24.47
N ASN A 53 28.74 -18.84 -24.18
CA ASN A 53 28.75 -17.76 -25.18
C ASN A 53 29.88 -16.74 -24.81
N PRO A 54 30.61 -16.17 -25.78
CA PRO A 54 31.85 -15.45 -25.55
C PRO A 54 31.54 -13.98 -25.27
N ARG A 55 31.41 -13.65 -23.99
CA ARG A 55 31.65 -12.32 -23.41
C ARG A 55 31.46 -12.47 -21.91
N GLY A 56 32.54 -12.83 -21.22
CA GLY A 56 32.56 -13.07 -19.79
C GLY A 56 32.06 -11.86 -19.01
N LYS A 57 30.83 -11.97 -18.48
CA LYS A 57 30.33 -11.24 -17.31
C LYS A 57 29.36 -12.17 -16.58
N SER A 58 29.72 -12.56 -15.36
CA SER A 58 28.87 -13.32 -14.45
C SER A 58 27.85 -12.38 -13.80
N TYR A 59 26.58 -12.81 -13.76
CA TYR A 59 25.56 -12.23 -12.87
C TYR A 59 25.25 -13.27 -11.79
N PRO A 60 25.06 -12.87 -10.51
CA PRO A 60 24.72 -13.82 -9.46
C PRO A 60 23.28 -14.30 -9.62
N ASN A 61 23.09 -15.63 -9.51
CA ASN A 61 21.79 -16.28 -9.43
C ASN A 61 21.05 -15.86 -8.15
N PHE A 62 19.77 -15.49 -8.29
CA PHE A 62 18.81 -15.48 -7.19
C PHE A 62 18.50 -16.92 -6.79
N ALA A 63 19.18 -17.41 -5.75
CA ALA A 63 18.79 -18.61 -5.05
C ALA A 63 17.81 -18.23 -3.94
N PHE A 64 16.61 -18.82 -3.98
CA PHE A 64 15.72 -18.91 -2.83
C PHE A 64 16.42 -19.73 -1.74
N LEU A 65 16.67 -19.11 -0.59
CA LEU A 65 17.15 -19.79 0.61
C LEU A 65 16.16 -19.53 1.75
N ASN A 66 15.45 -20.60 2.13
CA ASN A 66 15.00 -20.80 3.50
C ASN A 66 16.24 -20.76 4.40
N GLY A 67 16.30 -19.79 5.31
CA GLY A 67 17.46 -19.61 6.17
C GLY A 67 17.12 -18.78 7.40
N THR A 68 17.08 -19.48 8.54
CA THR A 68 17.32 -19.03 9.92
C THR A 68 17.95 -17.64 10.06
N VAL A 69 17.33 -16.81 10.89
CA VAL A 69 17.79 -15.48 11.33
C VAL A 69 19.22 -15.56 11.89
N ARG A 70 20.19 -14.99 11.17
CA ARG A 70 21.51 -14.64 11.73
C ARG A 70 21.49 -13.18 12.16
N ARG A 71 21.96 -12.91 13.39
CA ARG A 71 22.11 -11.57 13.97
C ARG A 71 22.99 -10.67 13.07
N PRO A 72 22.68 -9.37 12.91
CA PRO A 72 23.60 -8.43 12.29
C PRO A 72 24.76 -8.04 13.24
N PRO A 73 25.88 -7.50 12.72
CA PRO A 73 27.07 -7.18 13.51
C PRO A 73 26.86 -5.95 14.40
N GLU A 74 27.49 -5.97 15.57
CA GLU A 74 27.53 -4.88 16.55
C GLU A 74 28.16 -3.61 15.95
N TRP A 75 27.38 -2.53 15.88
CA TRP A 75 27.91 -1.18 15.73
C TRP A 75 28.15 -0.59 17.12
N ARG A 76 29.42 -0.44 17.50
CA ARG A 76 29.84 0.14 18.77
C ARG A 76 29.88 1.67 18.62
N LEU A 77 28.85 2.39 19.07
CA LEU A 77 28.92 3.84 19.23
C LEU A 77 29.77 4.18 20.46
N ARG A 78 30.88 4.88 20.23
CA ARG A 78 31.64 5.59 21.27
C ARG A 78 30.73 6.63 21.92
N GLN A 79 30.56 6.54 23.24
CA GLN A 79 30.09 7.65 24.05
C GLN A 79 31.26 8.60 24.29
N GLU A 80 31.15 9.83 23.81
CA GLU A 80 31.93 10.96 24.34
C GLU A 80 31.02 11.72 25.31
N GLY A 81 31.43 11.72 26.58
CA GLY A 81 30.74 12.44 27.64
C GLY A 81 31.01 13.94 27.55
N GLY A 82 29.94 14.71 27.43
CA GLY A 82 29.94 16.15 27.66
C GLY A 82 29.12 16.46 28.90
N HIS A 83 29.79 16.80 30.00
CA HIS A 83 29.18 17.46 31.16
C HIS A 83 28.63 18.82 30.72
N CYS A 84 27.37 19.12 31.05
CA CYS A 84 26.88 20.50 31.07
C CYS A 84 26.30 20.79 32.44
N SER A 85 26.95 21.72 33.12
CA SER A 85 26.63 22.23 34.44
C SER A 85 25.38 23.11 34.41
N SER A 86 24.71 23.11 35.56
CA SER A 86 23.57 23.92 35.98
C SER A 86 23.65 25.42 35.65
N SER A 87 22.57 25.99 35.15
CA SER A 87 22.01 27.23 35.69
C SER A 87 20.58 27.51 35.16
N ALA A 88 19.72 27.84 36.12
CA ALA A 88 18.46 28.59 36.08
C ALA A 88 17.76 28.82 34.72
N CYS A 89 16.53 28.31 34.59
CA CYS A 89 15.42 29.12 34.09
C CYS A 89 14.08 28.55 34.57
N GLY A 90 13.31 29.39 35.25
CA GLY A 90 12.01 29.05 35.82
C GLY A 90 10.86 29.17 34.82
N GLY A 91 9.77 28.49 35.17
CA GLY A 91 8.41 28.91 34.84
C GLY A 91 7.94 28.69 33.40
N CYS A 92 7.51 27.47 33.09
CA CYS A 92 6.45 27.24 32.10
C CYS A 92 5.64 26.00 32.53
N GLY A 93 4.39 26.23 32.93
CA GLY A 93 3.45 25.18 33.34
C GLY A 93 3.06 24.30 32.16
N CYS A 94 3.53 23.05 32.16
CA CYS A 94 3.00 22.00 31.30
C CYS A 94 1.71 21.44 31.93
N PRO A 95 0.62 21.22 31.16
CA PRO A 95 -0.55 20.54 31.67
C PRO A 95 -0.20 19.09 31.97
N LYS A 96 -0.46 18.65 33.21
CA LYS A 96 -0.32 17.25 33.64
C LYS A 96 -1.20 16.37 32.75
N THR A 97 -0.58 15.48 31.99
CA THR A 97 -1.24 14.34 31.35
C THR A 97 -1.91 13.49 32.42
N THR A 98 -3.22 13.28 32.29
CA THR A 98 -3.96 12.30 33.07
C THR A 98 -3.41 10.91 32.75
N GLN A 99 -2.64 10.37 33.69
CA GLN A 99 -2.20 8.97 33.68
C GLN A 99 -3.44 8.07 33.75
N SER A 100 -3.66 7.30 32.70
CA SER A 100 -4.53 6.13 32.78
C SER A 100 -3.89 5.14 33.74
N SER A 101 -4.69 4.62 34.67
CA SER A 101 -4.30 3.65 35.68
C SER A 101 -3.96 2.30 35.04
N GLY A 102 -2.73 2.15 34.53
CA GLY A 102 -2.14 0.87 34.18
C GLY A 102 -1.01 0.58 35.16
N GLY A 103 -1.20 -0.40 36.06
CA GLY A 103 -0.16 -0.81 37.01
C GLY A 103 1.16 -1.11 36.30
N THR A 104 2.29 -0.77 36.95
CA THR A 104 3.63 -1.09 36.43
C THR A 104 3.75 -2.59 36.17
N PRO A 105 4.27 -3.03 35.00
CA PRO A 105 4.45 -4.45 34.71
C PRO A 105 5.29 -5.14 35.78
N VAL A 106 4.80 -6.28 36.26
CA VAL A 106 5.57 -7.13 37.19
C VAL A 106 6.70 -7.79 36.41
N GLU A 107 7.88 -7.92 37.01
CA GLU A 107 9.03 -8.55 36.36
C GLU A 107 8.68 -9.97 35.89
N GLY A 108 8.80 -10.25 34.59
CA GLY A 108 8.40 -11.52 33.97
C GLY A 108 6.99 -11.55 33.35
N GLU A 109 6.20 -10.48 33.46
CA GLU A 109 4.87 -10.40 32.84
C GLU A 109 4.96 -10.39 31.30
N LYS A 110 4.14 -11.24 30.65
CA LYS A 110 3.89 -11.18 29.21
C LYS A 110 2.80 -10.16 28.93
N VAL A 111 3.06 -9.18 28.07
CA VAL A 111 2.14 -8.07 27.79
C VAL A 111 1.80 -7.98 26.30
N LEU A 112 0.51 -7.84 26.00
CA LEU A 112 0.00 -7.53 24.66
C LEU A 112 -0.48 -6.09 24.62
N TYR A 113 0.27 -5.21 23.97
CA TYR A 113 -0.16 -3.84 23.71
C TYR A 113 -1.03 -3.80 22.47
N LEU A 114 -2.32 -3.57 22.66
CA LEU A 114 -3.27 -3.36 21.57
C LEU A 114 -3.28 -1.87 21.19
N VAL A 115 -2.67 -1.56 20.06
CA VAL A 115 -2.39 -0.19 19.63
C VAL A 115 -3.63 0.49 19.05
N SER A 116 -3.82 1.77 19.36
CA SER A 116 -4.88 2.63 18.83
C SER A 116 -4.31 3.97 18.34
N PRO A 117 -4.72 4.48 17.16
CA PRO A 117 -5.70 3.88 16.27
C PRO A 117 -5.15 2.71 15.45
N ARG A 118 -6.04 1.83 15.01
CA ARG A 118 -5.80 0.66 14.15
C ARG A 118 -7.03 0.36 13.30
N GLY A 119 -6.97 -0.66 12.44
CA GLY A 119 -8.13 -1.16 11.69
C GLY A 119 -8.67 -0.14 10.68
N PHE A 120 -9.95 -0.23 10.34
CA PHE A 120 -10.58 0.59 9.28
C PHE A 120 -10.39 2.10 9.44
N CYS A 121 -9.96 2.77 8.37
CA CYS A 121 -10.09 4.22 8.25
C CYS A 121 -11.44 4.62 7.63
N LYS A 122 -11.80 5.91 7.69
CA LYS A 122 -13.10 6.35 7.17
C LYS A 122 -13.27 6.17 5.66
N GLY A 123 -12.17 6.27 4.90
CA GLY A 123 -12.19 6.05 3.45
C GLY A 123 -12.54 4.60 3.11
N VAL A 124 -11.98 3.66 3.86
CA VAL A 124 -12.23 2.22 3.72
C VAL A 124 -13.67 1.86 4.09
N SER A 125 -14.14 2.27 5.27
CA SER A 125 -15.53 1.97 5.68
C SER A 125 -16.54 2.55 4.69
N ARG A 126 -16.38 3.83 4.31
CA ARG A 126 -17.24 4.45 3.28
C ARG A 126 -17.25 3.64 1.97
N ALA A 127 -16.12 3.11 1.53
CA ALA A 127 -16.04 2.37 0.28
C ALA A 127 -16.70 0.98 0.37
N ILE A 128 -16.52 0.29 1.48
CA ILE A 128 -17.22 -0.98 1.76
C ILE A 128 -18.73 -0.73 1.84
N ASP A 129 -19.16 0.25 2.65
CA ASP A 129 -20.57 0.63 2.80
C ASP A 129 -21.21 0.97 1.44
N THR A 130 -20.45 1.59 0.53
CA THR A 130 -20.92 1.91 -0.83
C THR A 130 -21.24 0.64 -1.62
N VAL A 131 -20.38 -0.39 -1.56
CA VAL A 131 -20.63 -1.66 -2.26
C VAL A 131 -21.80 -2.41 -1.62
N GLU A 132 -21.82 -2.51 -0.29
CA GLU A 132 -22.88 -3.19 0.43
C GLU A 132 -24.25 -2.55 0.19
N GLU A 133 -24.32 -1.23 0.17
CA GLU A 133 -25.54 -0.51 -0.13
C GLU A 133 -26.00 -0.71 -1.58
N CYS A 134 -25.06 -0.76 -2.53
CA CYS A 134 -25.39 -1.10 -3.92
C CYS A 134 -25.93 -2.54 -4.05
N LEU A 135 -25.33 -3.51 -3.36
CA LEU A 135 -25.79 -4.90 -3.34
C LEU A 135 -27.16 -5.04 -2.66
N ARG A 136 -27.46 -4.21 -1.66
CA ARG A 136 -28.78 -4.14 -1.03
C ARG A 136 -29.82 -3.54 -1.96
N MET A 137 -29.43 -2.53 -2.72
CA MET A 137 -30.35 -1.78 -3.57
C MET A 137 -30.61 -2.47 -4.91
N PHE A 138 -29.57 -2.94 -5.58
CA PHE A 138 -29.65 -3.40 -6.95
C PHE A 138 -29.45 -4.91 -7.00
N LYS A 139 -30.12 -5.56 -7.96
CA LYS A 139 -29.93 -6.99 -8.16
C LYS A 139 -28.49 -7.25 -8.59
N PRO A 140 -27.76 -8.19 -7.96
CA PRO A 140 -26.44 -8.59 -8.42
C PRO A 140 -26.44 -9.05 -9.90
N PRO A 141 -25.32 -8.90 -10.62
CA PRO A 141 -24.00 -8.51 -10.10
C PRO A 141 -23.79 -6.99 -9.96
N ILE A 142 -22.93 -6.59 -9.02
CA ILE A 142 -22.41 -5.22 -8.89
C ILE A 142 -20.93 -5.20 -9.26
N TYR A 143 -20.58 -4.49 -10.33
CA TYR A 143 -19.21 -4.44 -10.81
C TYR A 143 -18.41 -3.38 -10.05
N VAL A 144 -17.18 -3.73 -9.67
CA VAL A 144 -16.26 -2.83 -8.97
C VAL A 144 -14.92 -2.82 -9.70
N LYS A 145 -14.47 -1.64 -10.12
CA LYS A 145 -13.17 -1.48 -10.78
C LYS A 145 -12.05 -1.53 -9.73
N HIS A 146 -11.16 -2.51 -9.90
CA HIS A 146 -10.18 -2.97 -8.90
C HIS A 146 -10.84 -3.57 -7.66
N LYS A 147 -10.04 -4.22 -6.80
CA LYS A 147 -10.46 -4.51 -5.42
C LYS A 147 -10.89 -3.20 -4.73
N ILE A 148 -12.05 -3.22 -4.04
CA ILE A 148 -12.60 -2.01 -3.40
C ILE A 148 -11.61 -1.42 -2.38
N VAL A 149 -10.91 -2.30 -1.66
CA VAL A 149 -9.82 -2.02 -0.73
C VAL A 149 -8.79 -3.16 -0.82
N HIS A 150 -7.53 -2.91 -0.46
CA HIS A 150 -6.50 -3.95 -0.40
C HIS A 150 -6.64 -4.83 0.86
N ASN A 151 -7.68 -5.68 0.89
CA ASN A 151 -7.87 -6.75 1.87
C ASN A 151 -8.67 -7.90 1.23
N ASP A 152 -8.07 -9.08 1.19
CA ASP A 152 -8.61 -10.24 0.46
C ASP A 152 -9.86 -10.82 1.13
N ILE A 153 -9.95 -10.76 2.46
CA ILE A 153 -11.11 -11.23 3.23
C ILE A 153 -12.32 -10.34 2.96
N VAL A 154 -12.13 -9.01 3.00
CA VAL A 154 -13.20 -8.06 2.66
C VAL A 154 -13.69 -8.25 1.23
N CYS A 155 -12.78 -8.40 0.27
CA CYS A 155 -13.17 -8.62 -1.13
C CYS A 155 -13.95 -9.93 -1.28
N LYS A 156 -13.46 -11.03 -0.71
CA LYS A 156 -14.15 -12.32 -0.76
C LYS A 156 -15.57 -12.25 -0.18
N GLN A 157 -15.75 -11.58 0.95
CA GLN A 157 -17.07 -11.39 1.57
C GLN A 157 -18.03 -10.60 0.68
N LEU A 158 -17.54 -9.63 -0.10
CA LEU A 158 -18.35 -8.87 -1.04
C LEU A 158 -18.66 -9.68 -2.32
N GLU A 159 -17.71 -10.48 -2.80
CA GLU A 159 -17.93 -11.43 -3.92
C GLU A 159 -19.03 -12.44 -3.57
N GLU A 160 -19.00 -13.01 -2.36
CA GLU A 160 -20.02 -13.92 -1.85
C GLU A 160 -21.42 -13.29 -1.81
N LYS A 161 -21.50 -11.96 -1.66
CA LYS A 161 -22.75 -11.19 -1.71
C LYS A 161 -23.17 -10.78 -3.13
N GLY A 162 -22.33 -10.99 -4.14
CA GLY A 162 -22.61 -10.71 -5.55
C GLY A 162 -21.87 -9.52 -6.17
N ALA A 163 -20.81 -9.02 -5.53
CA ALA A 163 -19.88 -8.10 -6.19
C ALA A 163 -18.98 -8.85 -7.18
N ILE A 164 -18.59 -8.19 -8.27
CA ILE A 164 -17.61 -8.69 -9.23
C ILE A 164 -16.50 -7.65 -9.37
N PHE A 165 -15.29 -7.98 -8.92
CA PHE A 165 -14.12 -7.13 -9.09
C PHE A 165 -13.52 -7.33 -10.48
N ILE A 166 -13.40 -6.25 -11.24
CA ILE A 166 -12.91 -6.27 -12.63
C ILE A 166 -11.68 -5.39 -12.79
N GLU A 167 -10.90 -5.71 -13.84
CA GLU A 167 -9.79 -4.87 -14.28
C GLU A 167 -10.08 -4.23 -15.64
N ASP A 168 -10.80 -4.88 -16.56
CA ASP A 168 -11.22 -4.22 -17.79
C ASP A 168 -12.68 -3.77 -17.71
N VAL A 169 -12.93 -2.47 -17.88
CA VAL A 169 -14.30 -1.91 -17.91
C VAL A 169 -15.11 -2.45 -19.08
N ASN A 170 -14.46 -2.98 -20.13
CA ASN A 170 -15.15 -3.68 -21.21
C ASN A 170 -15.85 -4.97 -20.76
N GLU A 171 -15.47 -5.54 -19.61
CA GLU A 171 -16.15 -6.70 -18.99
C GLU A 171 -17.54 -6.35 -18.44
N VAL A 172 -17.84 -5.04 -18.29
CA VAL A 172 -19.10 -4.56 -17.72
C VAL A 172 -20.13 -4.37 -18.83
N PRO A 173 -21.32 -4.99 -18.74
CA PRO A 173 -22.41 -4.71 -19.67
C PRO A 173 -22.86 -3.25 -19.63
N ASP A 174 -23.20 -2.68 -20.78
CA ASP A 174 -23.64 -1.28 -20.89
C ASP A 174 -24.89 -1.01 -20.03
N GLY A 175 -24.97 0.18 -19.43
CA GLY A 175 -26.07 0.54 -18.53
C GLY A 175 -25.97 0.00 -17.11
N ASN A 176 -25.04 -0.94 -16.82
CA ASN A 176 -24.89 -1.50 -15.48
C ASN A 176 -24.18 -0.56 -14.50
N ILE A 177 -24.24 -0.91 -13.21
CA ILE A 177 -23.53 -0.21 -12.15
C ILE A 177 -22.05 -0.55 -12.16
N LEU A 178 -21.22 0.48 -12.08
CA LEU A 178 -19.77 0.38 -11.90
C LEU A 178 -19.33 1.22 -10.71
N ILE A 179 -18.73 0.58 -9.70
CA ILE A 179 -18.16 1.26 -8.54
C ILE A 179 -16.66 1.46 -8.73
N TYR A 180 -16.16 2.68 -8.51
CA TYR A 180 -14.72 2.95 -8.47
C TYR A 180 -14.15 2.70 -7.06
N SER A 181 -13.00 2.05 -6.97
CA SER A 181 -12.39 1.71 -5.66
C SER A 181 -12.01 2.92 -4.81
N ALA A 182 -11.73 2.68 -3.52
CA ALA A 182 -11.28 3.73 -2.60
C ALA A 182 -9.98 4.43 -3.04
N HIS A 183 -9.19 3.78 -3.89
CA HIS A 183 -7.87 4.23 -4.34
C HIS A 183 -7.93 5.27 -5.47
N GLY A 184 -9.11 5.63 -5.95
CA GLY A 184 -9.23 6.51 -7.11
C GLY A 184 -9.22 5.76 -8.43
N ILE A 185 -9.54 6.49 -9.49
CA ILE A 185 -9.49 6.01 -10.86
C ILE A 185 -9.04 7.12 -11.81
N SER A 186 -8.39 6.74 -12.90
CA SER A 186 -7.94 7.69 -13.93
C SER A 186 -9.12 8.28 -14.73
N PRO A 187 -9.02 9.53 -15.23
CA PRO A 187 -10.05 10.17 -16.04
C PRO A 187 -10.48 9.36 -17.27
N GLN A 188 -9.54 8.67 -17.93
CA GLN A 188 -9.80 7.88 -19.14
C GLN A 188 -10.75 6.71 -18.87
N ILE A 189 -10.73 6.16 -17.66
CA ILE A 189 -11.67 5.11 -17.24
C ILE A 189 -13.07 5.68 -17.05
N ARG A 190 -13.19 6.92 -16.53
CA ARG A 190 -14.48 7.61 -16.41
C ARG A 190 -15.08 7.88 -17.79
N GLU A 191 -14.28 8.35 -18.74
CA GLU A 191 -14.73 8.55 -20.12
C GLU A 191 -15.23 7.24 -20.76
N LEU A 192 -14.54 6.11 -20.51
CA LEU A 192 -14.96 4.81 -21.00
C LEU A 192 -16.29 4.36 -20.37
N ALA A 193 -16.45 4.54 -19.07
CA ALA A 193 -17.69 4.23 -18.36
C ALA A 193 -18.88 5.05 -18.90
N GLN A 194 -18.65 6.35 -19.17
CA GLN A 194 -19.65 7.23 -19.77
C GLN A 194 -20.05 6.79 -21.18
N LYS A 195 -19.10 6.39 -22.03
CA LYS A 195 -19.38 5.85 -23.37
C LYS A 195 -20.26 4.60 -23.32
N LYS A 196 -20.03 3.74 -22.33
CA LYS A 196 -20.83 2.52 -22.05
C LYS A 196 -22.12 2.82 -21.26
N LYS A 197 -22.43 4.09 -20.99
CA LYS A 197 -23.60 4.55 -20.23
C LYS A 197 -23.73 3.86 -18.88
N LEU A 198 -22.61 3.53 -18.23
CA LEU A 198 -22.61 2.87 -16.94
C LEU A 198 -23.12 3.83 -15.86
N ILE A 199 -23.77 3.29 -14.83
CA ILE A 199 -24.12 4.03 -13.62
C ILE A 199 -22.88 4.07 -12.73
N GLU A 200 -22.09 5.13 -12.90
CA GLU A 200 -20.84 5.33 -12.16
C GLU A 200 -21.12 5.65 -10.70
N ILE A 201 -20.53 4.90 -9.76
CA ILE A 201 -20.61 5.18 -8.31
C ILE A 201 -19.19 5.33 -7.77
N ASP A 202 -18.84 6.54 -7.33
CA ASP A 202 -17.46 6.87 -6.98
C ASP A 202 -17.17 6.70 -5.47
N ALA A 203 -16.63 5.53 -5.12
CA ALA A 203 -16.20 5.24 -3.76
C ALA A 203 -14.79 5.75 -3.42
N THR A 204 -14.14 6.50 -4.32
CA THR A 204 -12.82 7.11 -4.08
C THR A 204 -12.79 7.82 -2.74
N CYS A 205 -11.76 7.55 -1.95
CA CYS A 205 -11.55 8.21 -0.67
C CYS A 205 -11.46 9.74 -0.88
N PRO A 206 -12.19 10.57 -0.13
CA PRO A 206 -12.11 12.02 -0.28
C PRO A 206 -10.69 12.61 -0.17
N LEU A 207 -9.79 11.95 0.56
CA LEU A 207 -8.38 12.37 0.67
C LEU A 207 -7.53 11.97 -0.54
N VAL A 208 -7.89 10.92 -1.27
CA VAL A 208 -7.29 10.60 -2.59
C VAL A 208 -7.82 11.60 -3.62
N ASN A 209 -9.14 11.84 -3.64
CA ASN A 209 -9.73 12.84 -4.53
C ASN A 209 -9.16 14.25 -4.30
N LYS A 210 -8.85 14.62 -3.05
CA LYS A 210 -8.11 15.86 -2.75
C LYS A 210 -6.80 15.94 -3.54
N VAL A 211 -6.01 14.87 -3.55
CA VAL A 211 -4.74 14.83 -4.30
C VAL A 211 -5.00 14.96 -5.80
N HIS A 212 -5.98 14.23 -6.35
CA HIS A 212 -6.38 14.34 -7.76
C HIS A 212 -6.73 15.79 -8.13
N VAL A 213 -7.57 16.46 -7.32
CA VAL A 213 -7.98 17.85 -7.55
C VAL A 213 -6.77 18.80 -7.53
N TYR A 214 -5.85 18.66 -6.58
CA TYR A 214 -4.64 19.49 -6.55
C TYR A 214 -3.77 19.26 -7.78
N VAL A 215 -3.61 18.01 -8.23
CA VAL A 215 -2.86 17.69 -9.47
C VAL A 215 -3.50 18.38 -10.67
N GLN A 216 -4.82 18.25 -10.86
CA GLN A 216 -5.55 18.90 -11.95
C GLN A 216 -5.42 20.42 -11.92
N VAL A 217 -5.63 21.03 -10.76
CA VAL A 217 -5.60 22.50 -10.59
C VAL A 217 -4.19 23.04 -10.86
N LYS A 218 -3.17 22.42 -10.26
CA LYS A 218 -1.79 22.88 -10.42
C LYS A 218 -1.26 22.67 -11.84
N ALA A 219 -1.64 21.58 -12.51
CA ALA A 219 -1.33 21.40 -13.92
C ALA A 219 -1.93 22.51 -14.80
N LYS A 220 -3.19 22.91 -14.55
CA LYS A 220 -3.85 24.02 -15.26
C LYS A 220 -3.19 25.38 -14.98
N GLU A 221 -2.62 25.56 -13.79
CA GLU A 221 -1.82 26.74 -13.41
C GLU A 221 -0.38 26.72 -13.99
N GLY A 222 -0.06 25.73 -14.84
CA GLY A 222 1.24 25.59 -15.50
C GLY A 222 2.33 24.98 -14.63
N TYR A 223 2.00 24.36 -13.49
CA TYR A 223 2.99 23.65 -12.69
C TYR A 223 3.39 22.31 -13.32
N LYS A 224 4.67 21.95 -13.16
CA LYS A 224 5.13 20.57 -13.26
C LYS A 224 4.99 19.90 -11.90
N ILE A 225 4.51 18.67 -11.91
CA ILE A 225 4.05 17.96 -10.72
C ILE A 225 4.99 16.81 -10.43
N ILE A 226 5.48 16.72 -9.21
CA ILE A 226 6.28 15.58 -8.74
C ILE A 226 5.40 14.73 -7.83
N LEU A 227 5.05 13.53 -8.28
CA LEU A 227 4.25 12.56 -7.53
C LEU A 227 5.17 11.56 -6.83
N ILE A 228 5.26 11.69 -5.51
CA ILE A 228 6.02 10.75 -4.68
C ILE A 228 5.13 9.52 -4.41
N GLY A 229 5.50 8.35 -4.91
CA GLY A 229 4.72 7.13 -4.71
C GLY A 229 5.12 5.99 -5.62
N TYR A 230 4.68 4.78 -5.28
CA TYR A 230 5.05 3.56 -6.02
C TYR A 230 4.38 3.51 -7.39
N ARG A 231 5.18 3.49 -8.47
CA ARG A 231 4.70 3.66 -9.86
C ARG A 231 3.56 2.72 -10.26
N ASN A 232 3.60 1.48 -9.77
CA ASN A 232 2.65 0.44 -10.12
C ASN A 232 1.45 0.35 -9.17
N HIS A 233 1.35 1.24 -8.17
CA HIS A 233 0.21 1.25 -7.25
C HIS A 233 -0.99 1.95 -7.89
N VAL A 234 -2.18 1.35 -7.79
CA VAL A 234 -3.41 1.86 -8.45
C VAL A 234 -3.73 3.31 -8.11
N GLU A 235 -3.50 3.74 -6.86
CA GLU A 235 -3.65 5.14 -6.43
C GLU A 235 -2.72 6.10 -7.16
N VAL A 236 -1.47 5.68 -7.39
CA VAL A 236 -0.45 6.49 -8.10
C VAL A 236 -0.77 6.55 -9.58
N VAL A 237 -1.19 5.44 -10.18
CA VAL A 237 -1.67 5.40 -11.58
C VAL A 237 -2.88 6.31 -11.77
N GLY A 238 -3.85 6.24 -10.86
CA GLY A 238 -5.02 7.12 -10.82
C GLY A 238 -4.62 8.59 -10.79
N THR A 239 -3.77 8.97 -9.82
CA THR A 239 -3.30 10.34 -9.62
C THR A 239 -2.46 10.86 -10.78
N PHE A 240 -1.54 10.04 -11.31
CA PHE A 240 -0.67 10.41 -12.43
C PHE A 240 -1.48 10.77 -13.68
N ASN A 241 -2.50 9.97 -13.99
CA ASN A 241 -3.32 10.14 -15.18
C ASN A 241 -4.29 11.34 -15.10
N GLU A 242 -4.35 12.06 -13.98
CA GLU A 242 -5.04 13.35 -13.91
C GLU A 242 -4.32 14.46 -14.67
N ALA A 243 -3.00 14.38 -14.81
CA ALA A 243 -2.17 15.32 -15.57
C ALA A 243 -0.87 14.66 -16.10
N PRO A 244 -0.97 13.65 -16.97
CA PRO A 244 0.17 12.81 -17.35
C PRO A 244 1.31 13.60 -18.03
N ASP A 245 0.98 14.62 -18.83
CA ASP A 245 1.96 15.42 -19.58
C ASP A 245 2.80 16.37 -18.70
N SER A 246 2.37 16.56 -17.45
CA SER A 246 3.02 17.47 -16.50
C SER A 246 3.43 16.77 -15.21
N THR A 247 3.25 15.45 -15.08
CA THR A 247 3.53 14.72 -13.84
C THR A 247 4.74 13.80 -13.98
N TYR A 248 5.59 13.77 -12.95
CA TYR A 248 6.78 12.93 -12.85
C TYR A 248 6.70 12.09 -11.57
N ILE A 249 6.87 10.79 -11.67
CA ILE A 249 6.81 9.88 -10.51
C ILE A 249 8.21 9.66 -9.95
N VAL A 250 8.35 9.82 -8.63
CA VAL A 250 9.55 9.43 -7.87
C VAL A 250 9.20 8.49 -6.72
N GLU A 251 10.03 7.49 -6.50
CA GLU A 251 9.89 6.41 -5.51
C GLU A 251 10.99 6.47 -4.44
N ASN A 252 12.11 7.12 -4.74
CA ASN A 252 13.26 7.24 -3.86
C ASN A 252 14.10 8.48 -4.18
N VAL A 253 15.09 8.76 -3.33
CA VAL A 253 15.95 9.94 -3.44
C VAL A 253 16.84 9.96 -4.69
N ASN A 254 17.21 8.81 -5.24
CA ASN A 254 18.11 8.74 -6.40
C ASN A 254 17.43 9.25 -7.67
N GLN A 255 16.11 9.03 -7.79
CA GLN A 255 15.33 9.45 -8.96
C GLN A 255 15.12 10.97 -9.02
N ILE A 256 15.37 11.70 -7.93
CA ILE A 256 15.25 13.18 -7.90
C ILE A 256 16.29 13.82 -8.83
N GLU A 257 17.48 13.24 -8.92
CA GLU A 257 18.58 13.78 -9.72
C GLU A 257 18.31 13.70 -11.22
N GLU A 258 17.61 12.64 -11.64
CA GLU A 258 17.30 12.34 -13.03
C GLU A 258 16.08 13.10 -13.57
N LEU A 259 15.38 13.86 -12.72
CA LEU A 259 14.21 14.63 -13.14
C LEU A 259 14.61 15.69 -14.19
N PRO A 260 13.96 15.72 -15.37
CA PRO A 260 14.21 16.70 -16.42
C PRO A 260 13.52 18.04 -16.10
N LEU A 261 13.78 18.55 -14.90
CA LEU A 261 13.19 19.75 -14.31
C LEU A 261 14.30 20.69 -13.85
N SER A 262 14.04 21.98 -13.96
CA SER A 262 14.93 23.06 -13.56
C SER A 262 14.36 23.83 -12.37
N GLU A 263 15.22 24.58 -11.68
CA GLU A 263 14.78 25.49 -10.59
C GLU A 263 13.88 26.64 -11.07
N LYS A 264 13.84 26.90 -12.38
CA LYS A 264 12.98 27.94 -12.99
C LYS A 264 11.55 27.46 -13.20
N ASP A 265 11.32 26.15 -13.16
CA ASP A 265 9.98 25.59 -13.35
C ASP A 265 9.09 25.89 -12.15
N LYS A 266 7.80 26.10 -12.40
CA LYS A 266 6.80 26.13 -11.34
C LYS A 266 6.58 24.68 -10.88
N LEU A 267 7.08 24.32 -9.70
CA LEU A 267 7.05 22.94 -9.21
C LEU A 267 6.07 22.77 -8.06
N PHE A 268 5.28 21.69 -8.11
CA PHE A 268 4.38 21.28 -7.05
C PHE A 268 4.56 19.79 -6.78
N TYR A 269 4.78 19.38 -5.53
CA TYR A 269 4.81 17.95 -5.21
C TYR A 269 3.55 17.51 -4.47
N VAL A 270 3.14 16.28 -4.76
CA VAL A 270 2.11 15.53 -4.05
C VAL A 270 2.65 14.15 -3.70
N THR A 271 1.97 13.44 -2.82
CA THR A 271 2.38 12.09 -2.43
C THR A 271 1.21 11.13 -2.49
N GLN A 272 1.51 9.86 -2.69
CA GLN A 272 0.61 8.77 -2.34
C GLN A 272 0.22 8.88 -0.85
N THR A 273 -1.03 8.60 -0.52
CA THR A 273 -1.63 8.83 0.81
C THR A 273 -1.19 7.83 1.88
N THR A 274 -0.53 6.74 1.47
CA THR A 274 -0.22 5.55 2.29
C THR A 274 1.29 5.28 2.48
N LEU A 275 2.15 6.26 2.19
CA LEU A 275 3.60 6.13 2.32
C LEU A 275 4.07 6.07 3.78
N SER A 276 5.32 5.62 3.96
CA SER A 276 6.07 5.78 5.21
C SER A 276 6.31 7.27 5.45
N ILE A 277 5.98 7.76 6.64
CA ILE A 277 6.29 9.15 7.02
C ILE A 277 7.79 9.39 7.08
N ASP A 278 8.57 8.36 7.46
CA ASP A 278 10.02 8.41 7.56
C ASP A 278 10.66 8.56 6.16
N ASP A 279 10.33 7.65 5.22
CA ASP A 279 10.88 7.69 3.85
C ASP A 279 10.42 8.94 3.09
N CYS A 280 9.15 9.32 3.24
CA CYS A 280 8.61 10.49 2.57
C CYS A 280 9.33 11.77 3.05
N SER A 281 9.68 11.85 4.33
CA SER A 281 10.44 12.99 4.87
C SER A 281 11.83 13.11 4.23
N LEU A 282 12.49 11.97 3.97
CA LEU A 282 13.79 11.94 3.28
C LEU A 282 13.69 12.41 1.82
N ILE A 283 12.70 11.91 1.08
CA ILE A 283 12.46 12.31 -0.32
C ILE A 283 12.12 13.80 -0.41
N VAL A 284 11.21 14.28 0.46
CA VAL A 284 10.80 15.70 0.50
C VAL A 284 11.96 16.61 0.86
N LYS A 285 12.80 16.22 1.84
CA LYS A 285 14.01 16.97 2.18
C LYS A 285 14.90 17.14 0.96
N ARG A 286 15.20 16.04 0.25
CA ARG A 286 16.06 16.08 -0.94
C ARG A 286 15.44 16.86 -2.11
N LEU A 287 14.12 16.81 -2.27
CA LEU A 287 13.39 17.62 -3.25
C LEU A 287 13.51 19.12 -2.93
N LYS A 288 13.37 19.53 -1.67
CA LYS A 288 13.50 20.94 -1.26
C LYS A 288 14.94 21.45 -1.37
N GLU A 289 15.92 20.58 -1.14
CA GLU A 289 17.34 20.92 -1.37
C GLU A 289 17.62 21.18 -2.86
N LYS A 290 17.04 20.38 -3.77
CA LYS A 290 17.19 20.57 -5.23
C LYS A 290 16.31 21.69 -5.80
N PHE A 291 15.11 21.85 -5.24
CA PHE A 291 14.09 22.78 -5.72
C PHE A 291 13.55 23.62 -4.56
N PRO A 292 14.28 24.68 -4.13
CA PRO A 292 13.93 25.43 -2.91
C PRO A 292 12.54 26.08 -2.91
N HIS A 293 12.01 26.38 -4.10
CA HIS A 293 10.71 27.03 -4.28
C HIS A 293 9.56 26.04 -4.56
N ILE A 294 9.78 24.73 -4.43
CA ILE A 294 8.74 23.73 -4.69
C ILE A 294 7.58 23.86 -3.68
N GLU A 295 6.37 23.91 -4.21
CA GLU A 295 5.14 24.00 -3.43
C GLU A 295 4.52 22.62 -3.15
N THR A 296 3.59 22.57 -2.20
CA THR A 296 2.79 21.37 -1.93
C THR A 296 1.46 21.74 -1.30
N ILE A 297 0.63 20.73 -1.05
CA ILE A 297 -0.60 20.86 -0.29
C ILE A 297 -0.25 21.26 1.15
N PRO A 298 -0.78 22.39 1.70
CA PRO A 298 -0.40 22.87 3.04
C PRO A 298 -0.62 21.84 4.16
N SER A 299 -1.67 21.03 4.06
CA SER A 299 -2.00 19.96 5.00
C SER A 299 -1.35 18.61 4.67
N GLY A 300 -0.49 18.55 3.64
CA GLY A 300 0.11 17.32 3.14
C GLY A 300 -0.85 16.42 2.35
N SER A 301 -0.25 15.36 1.79
CA SER A 301 -0.95 14.32 1.00
C SER A 301 -1.06 12.98 1.75
N ILE A 302 -0.08 12.60 2.59
CA ILE A 302 -0.23 11.44 3.48
C ILE A 302 -1.44 11.65 4.39
N CYS A 303 -2.36 10.68 4.40
CA CYS A 303 -3.64 10.88 5.08
C CYS A 303 -3.52 10.69 6.60
N TYR A 304 -4.48 11.27 7.33
CA TYR A 304 -4.53 11.19 8.80
C TYR A 304 -4.43 9.75 9.32
N ALA A 305 -5.09 8.80 8.66
CA ALA A 305 -5.15 7.42 9.09
C ALA A 305 -3.79 6.72 9.01
N THR A 306 -3.03 7.00 7.94
CA THR A 306 -1.65 6.52 7.74
C THR A 306 -0.74 7.13 8.80
N THR A 307 -0.78 8.46 8.96
CA THR A 307 0.04 9.19 9.93
C THR A 307 -0.22 8.70 11.35
N ASN A 308 -1.49 8.63 11.76
CA ASN A 308 -1.86 8.25 13.13
C ASN A 308 -1.46 6.81 13.48
N ARG A 309 -1.66 5.85 12.57
CA ARG A 309 -1.29 4.44 12.81
C ARG A 309 0.22 4.27 12.93
N GLN A 310 1.00 4.93 12.06
CA GLN A 310 2.46 4.92 12.16
C GLN A 310 2.92 5.59 13.45
N MET A 311 2.39 6.79 13.77
CA MET A 311 2.74 7.49 15.01
C MET A 311 2.41 6.69 16.27
N ALA A 312 1.24 6.04 16.33
CA ALA A 312 0.85 5.22 17.47
C ALA A 312 1.75 3.99 17.62
N LEU A 313 2.03 3.27 16.53
CA LEU A 313 2.94 2.13 16.57
C LEU A 313 4.36 2.55 16.98
N ASN A 314 4.86 3.65 16.43
CA ASN A 314 6.21 4.14 16.66
C ASN A 314 6.49 4.47 18.13
N GLN A 315 5.46 4.83 18.91
CA GLN A 315 5.61 5.16 20.32
C GLN A 315 5.74 3.94 21.24
N ILE A 316 5.32 2.74 20.82
CA ILE A 316 5.33 1.54 21.67
C ILE A 316 6.20 0.41 21.14
N CYS A 317 6.49 0.36 19.84
CA CYS A 317 7.20 -0.76 19.25
C CYS A 317 8.58 -1.00 19.87
N GLN A 318 9.31 0.06 20.30
CA GLN A 318 10.62 -0.07 20.92
C GLN A 318 10.58 -0.64 22.35
N GLU A 319 9.41 -0.65 22.98
CA GLU A 319 9.19 -1.32 24.26
C GLU A 319 8.77 -2.79 24.11
N CYS A 320 8.60 -3.26 22.86
CA CYS A 320 8.13 -4.59 22.53
C CYS A 320 9.23 -5.44 21.88
N ASP A 321 9.14 -6.76 22.05
CA ASP A 321 10.06 -7.72 21.42
C ASP A 321 9.60 -8.07 19.99
N LEU A 322 8.29 -7.93 19.72
CA LEU A 322 7.68 -8.24 18.44
C LEU A 322 6.53 -7.27 18.14
N THR A 323 6.44 -6.83 16.88
CA THR A 323 5.26 -6.18 16.34
C THR A 323 4.50 -7.15 15.42
N ILE A 324 3.20 -7.31 15.66
CA ILE A 324 2.29 -8.03 14.78
C ILE A 324 1.38 -7.00 14.10
N VAL A 325 1.45 -6.92 12.77
CA VAL A 325 0.55 -6.11 11.95
C VAL A 325 -0.44 -7.01 11.24
N VAL A 326 -1.72 -6.85 11.54
CA VAL A 326 -2.79 -7.59 10.85
C VAL A 326 -3.17 -6.88 9.55
N GLY A 327 -3.04 -7.54 8.41
CA GLY A 327 -3.42 -7.03 7.09
C GLY A 327 -2.89 -7.85 5.90
N SER A 328 -3.38 -7.54 4.70
CA SER A 328 -2.97 -8.22 3.46
C SER A 328 -1.61 -7.72 2.94
N GLN A 329 -0.85 -8.62 2.32
CA GLN A 329 0.42 -8.33 1.63
C GLN A 329 0.26 -7.33 0.46
N SER A 330 -0.96 -7.23 -0.09
CA SER A 330 -1.29 -6.26 -1.14
C SER A 330 -1.40 -4.82 -0.62
N SER A 331 -1.57 -4.63 0.69
CA SER A 331 -1.80 -3.32 1.31
C SER A 331 -0.51 -2.53 1.50
N SER A 332 -0.39 -1.38 0.83
CA SER A 332 0.74 -0.45 1.01
C SER A 332 0.90 0.00 2.46
N ASN A 333 -0.18 0.49 3.09
CA ASN A 333 -0.11 1.00 4.47
C ASN A 333 0.21 -0.10 5.51
N ALA A 334 -0.23 -1.35 5.28
CA ALA A 334 0.12 -2.48 6.15
C ALA A 334 1.64 -2.74 6.14
N LYS A 335 2.23 -2.80 4.93
CA LYS A 335 3.68 -2.96 4.75
C LYS A 335 4.47 -1.81 5.36
N LYS A 336 3.92 -0.58 5.31
CA LYS A 336 4.56 0.57 5.94
C LYS A 336 4.55 0.49 7.47
N LEU A 337 3.52 -0.06 8.12
CA LEU A 337 3.54 -0.31 9.56
C LEU A 337 4.63 -1.31 9.98
N VAL A 338 4.76 -2.42 9.24
CA VAL A 338 5.85 -3.38 9.47
C VAL A 338 7.21 -2.71 9.32
N TYR A 339 7.40 -1.98 8.22
CA TYR A 339 8.63 -1.26 7.96
C TYR A 339 8.94 -0.21 9.03
N SER A 340 7.94 0.54 9.52
CA SER A 340 8.12 1.53 10.58
C SER A 340 8.61 0.92 11.91
N SER A 341 8.14 -0.29 12.25
CA SER A 341 8.65 -1.04 13.41
C SER A 341 10.09 -1.53 13.18
N GLN A 342 10.37 -2.09 12.00
CA GLN A 342 11.70 -2.59 11.65
C GLN A 342 12.76 -1.49 11.64
N LEU A 343 12.43 -0.28 11.15
CA LEU A 343 13.29 0.90 11.21
C LEU A 343 13.67 1.30 12.65
N ARG A 344 12.87 0.89 13.63
CA ARG A 344 13.07 1.18 15.06
C ARG A 344 13.71 0.01 15.81
N ASN A 345 14.26 -0.96 15.07
CA ASN A 345 14.92 -2.18 15.54
C ASN A 345 14.00 -3.17 16.28
N THR A 346 12.69 -3.08 16.08
CA THR A 346 11.74 -4.07 16.60
C THR A 346 11.30 -5.01 15.48
N PRO A 347 11.55 -6.34 15.60
CA PRO A 347 11.05 -7.34 14.66
C PRO A 347 9.56 -7.17 14.41
N ALA A 348 9.14 -7.30 13.15
CA ALA A 348 7.75 -7.13 12.78
C ALA A 348 7.32 -8.10 11.69
N VAL A 349 6.09 -8.60 11.80
CA VAL A 349 5.47 -9.49 10.83
C VAL A 349 4.16 -8.93 10.30
N LEU A 350 3.88 -9.18 9.02
CA LEU A 350 2.61 -8.89 8.38
C LEU A 350 1.85 -10.20 8.19
N VAL A 351 0.71 -10.34 8.84
CA VAL A 351 -0.13 -11.55 8.79
C VAL A 351 -1.56 -11.17 8.46
N ASN A 352 -2.20 -11.94 7.58
CA ASN A 352 -3.55 -11.63 7.13
C ASN A 352 -4.60 -12.08 8.17
N SER A 353 -4.37 -13.22 8.81
CA SER A 353 -5.21 -13.78 9.87
C SER A 353 -4.38 -14.49 10.93
N VAL A 354 -5.03 -14.91 12.03
CA VAL A 354 -4.40 -15.73 13.09
C VAL A 354 -3.91 -17.07 12.58
N ASP A 355 -4.55 -17.62 11.56
CA ASP A 355 -4.21 -18.93 10.98
C ASP A 355 -2.90 -18.87 10.18
N ASP A 356 -2.49 -17.67 9.76
CA ASP A 356 -1.24 -17.43 9.02
C ASP A 356 -0.03 -17.17 9.95
N PHE A 357 -0.24 -17.12 11.27
CA PHE A 357 0.80 -16.74 12.22
C PHE A 357 1.49 -17.98 12.82
N ASP A 358 2.83 -18.01 12.74
CA ASP A 358 3.64 -19.05 13.36
C ASP A 358 3.82 -18.78 14.86
N PHE A 359 2.95 -19.37 15.67
CA PHE A 359 2.99 -19.22 17.13
C PHE A 359 4.25 -19.80 17.79
N SER A 360 5.02 -20.64 17.10
CA SER A 360 6.29 -21.15 17.65
C SER A 360 7.31 -20.02 17.81
N SER A 361 7.15 -18.90 17.10
CA SER A 361 8.03 -17.73 17.21
C SER A 361 7.83 -16.93 18.50
N LEU A 362 6.93 -17.33 19.40
CA LEU A 362 6.59 -16.59 20.63
C LEU A 362 7.31 -17.08 21.89
N SER A 363 8.21 -18.07 21.79
CA SER A 363 8.86 -18.71 22.96
C SER A 363 9.50 -17.71 23.92
N ASP A 364 10.21 -16.71 23.39
CA ASP A 364 10.98 -15.72 24.14
C ASP A 364 10.39 -14.30 24.05
N VAL A 365 9.19 -14.16 23.47
CA VAL A 365 8.53 -12.87 23.25
C VAL A 365 7.70 -12.53 24.49
N ARG A 366 8.12 -11.52 25.25
CA ARG A 366 7.40 -11.06 26.45
C ARG A 366 6.43 -9.94 26.12
N LYS A 367 6.79 -9.02 25.24
CA LYS A 367 5.97 -7.85 24.91
C LYS A 367 5.66 -7.80 23.43
N ILE A 368 4.37 -7.73 23.09
CA ILE A 368 3.89 -7.66 21.70
C ILE A 368 3.19 -6.33 21.47
N ALA A 369 3.58 -5.62 20.40
CA ALA A 369 2.77 -4.54 19.83
C ALA A 369 1.85 -5.13 18.76
N LEU A 370 0.54 -5.19 19.03
CA LEU A 370 -0.47 -5.64 18.08
C LEU A 370 -1.21 -4.44 17.48
N THR A 371 -1.17 -4.33 16.16
CA THR A 371 -1.89 -3.30 15.40
C THR A 371 -2.46 -3.88 14.12
N SER A 372 -3.21 -3.08 13.37
CA SER A 372 -3.80 -3.50 12.10
C SER A 372 -3.90 -2.37 11.09
N ALA A 373 -3.79 -2.75 9.82
CA ALA A 373 -3.79 -1.84 8.69
C ALA A 373 -5.15 -1.15 8.49
N ALA A 374 -5.15 -0.05 7.72
CA ALA A 374 -6.33 0.75 7.43
C ALA A 374 -7.46 -0.01 6.70
N SER A 375 -7.14 -1.15 6.08
CA SER A 375 -8.05 -2.02 5.33
C SER A 375 -8.42 -3.31 6.08
N THR A 376 -8.01 -3.46 7.34
CA THR A 376 -8.21 -4.70 8.11
C THR A 376 -9.46 -4.61 8.99
N PRO A 377 -10.43 -5.54 8.84
CA PRO A 377 -11.58 -5.63 9.74
C PRO A 377 -11.15 -5.86 11.19
N GLU A 378 -11.83 -5.21 12.14
CA GLU A 378 -11.49 -5.32 13.57
C GLU A 378 -11.58 -6.75 14.09
N GLU A 379 -12.51 -7.56 13.56
CA GLU A 379 -12.67 -8.98 13.92
C GLU A 379 -11.36 -9.78 13.78
N LEU A 380 -10.58 -9.51 12.73
CA LEU A 380 -9.30 -10.22 12.52
C LEU A 380 -8.28 -9.87 13.61
N THR A 381 -8.28 -8.63 14.07
CA THR A 381 -7.41 -8.20 15.17
C THR A 381 -7.90 -8.77 16.50
N GLN A 382 -9.21 -8.82 16.72
CA GLN A 382 -9.80 -9.39 17.93
C GLN A 382 -9.52 -10.90 18.07
N LYS A 383 -9.43 -11.64 16.96
CA LYS A 383 -8.98 -13.04 16.99
C LYS A 383 -7.55 -13.17 17.53
N PHE A 384 -6.63 -12.29 17.13
CA PHE A 384 -5.28 -12.26 17.73
C PHE A 384 -5.32 -11.94 19.22
N VAL A 385 -6.13 -10.96 19.63
CA VAL A 385 -6.30 -10.63 21.05
C VAL A 385 -6.80 -11.85 21.82
N GLN A 386 -7.85 -12.51 21.34
CA GLN A 386 -8.42 -13.70 21.97
C GLN A 386 -7.39 -14.83 22.10
N VAL A 387 -6.67 -15.16 21.03
CA VAL A 387 -5.67 -16.24 21.05
C VAL A 387 -4.50 -15.91 21.98
N LEU A 388 -3.93 -14.71 21.87
CA LEU A 388 -2.72 -14.33 22.63
C LEU A 388 -3.02 -14.12 24.13
N THR A 389 -4.21 -13.67 24.49
CA THR A 389 -4.59 -13.49 25.91
C THR A 389 -5.05 -14.80 26.56
N GLY A 390 -5.48 -15.78 25.76
CA GLY A 390 -5.91 -17.10 26.22
C GLY A 390 -4.75 -18.09 26.46
N GLU A 391 -5.11 -19.29 26.90
CA GLU A 391 -4.18 -20.43 26.98
C GLU A 391 -3.66 -20.83 25.59
N PRO A 392 -2.37 -21.22 25.45
CA PRO A 392 -1.33 -21.28 26.48
C PRO A 392 -0.53 -19.98 26.64
N PHE A 393 -0.85 -18.91 25.90
CA PHE A 393 0.02 -17.75 25.75
C PHE A 393 -0.06 -16.75 26.90
N ARG A 394 -1.28 -16.53 27.44
CA ARG A 394 -1.58 -15.72 28.63
C ARG A 394 -0.92 -14.33 28.65
N TYR A 395 -0.87 -13.62 27.53
CA TYR A 395 -0.42 -12.22 27.54
C TYR A 395 -1.47 -11.34 28.26
N THR A 396 -1.03 -10.48 29.18
CA THR A 396 -1.89 -9.44 29.77
C THR A 396 -2.20 -8.37 28.72
N LEU A 397 -3.47 -8.19 28.40
CA LEU A 397 -3.93 -7.16 27.47
C LEU A 397 -3.76 -5.76 28.08
N ARG A 398 -3.10 -4.86 27.35
CA ARG A 398 -3.04 -3.43 27.66
C ARG A 398 -3.43 -2.62 26.42
N LEU A 399 -4.39 -1.71 26.59
CA LEU A 399 -4.73 -0.76 25.52
C LEU A 399 -3.67 0.34 25.48
N PHE A 400 -3.17 0.65 24.29
CA PHE A 400 -2.19 1.72 24.08
C PHE A 400 -2.74 2.74 23.08
N GLU A 401 -3.18 3.90 23.58
CA GLU A 401 -3.94 4.89 22.80
C GLU A 401 -3.29 6.29 22.81
N PRO A 402 -2.05 6.43 22.31
CA PRO A 402 -1.30 7.69 22.38
C PRO A 402 -1.84 8.79 21.46
N VAL A 403 -2.60 8.41 20.42
CA VAL A 403 -3.05 9.32 19.37
C VAL A 403 -4.57 9.29 19.31
N ARG A 404 -5.19 10.46 19.49
CA ARG A 404 -6.64 10.62 19.31
C ARG A 404 -6.96 10.74 17.82
N GLU A 405 -7.76 9.81 17.30
CA GLU A 405 -8.22 9.84 15.90
C GLU A 405 -9.56 10.59 15.76
N ASN A 406 -9.54 11.77 15.13
CA ASN A 406 -10.75 12.50 14.78
C ASN A 406 -11.30 11.98 13.44
N VAL A 407 -12.16 10.96 13.52
CA VAL A 407 -12.73 10.29 12.33
C VAL A 407 -13.65 11.23 11.55
N PRO A 408 -13.39 11.48 10.25
CA PRO A 408 -14.27 12.32 9.44
C PRO A 408 -15.69 11.75 9.33
N LYS A 409 -16.69 12.64 9.23
CA LYS A 409 -18.11 12.26 9.05
C LYS A 409 -18.49 12.19 7.57
N TRP A 410 -17.69 11.48 6.76
CA TRP A 410 -18.00 11.32 5.34
C TRP A 410 -19.21 10.42 5.14
N LYS A 411 -20.15 10.88 4.30
CA LYS A 411 -21.32 10.12 3.85
C LYS A 411 -20.99 9.30 2.60
N LEU A 412 -21.93 8.45 2.20
CA LEU A 412 -21.90 7.73 0.92
C LEU A 412 -21.76 8.70 -0.28
N PRO A 413 -21.37 8.20 -1.48
CA PRO A 413 -21.36 9.00 -2.70
C PRO A 413 -22.70 9.73 -2.92
N LYS A 414 -22.65 11.01 -3.32
CA LYS A 414 -23.85 11.86 -3.46
C LYS A 414 -24.87 11.29 -4.43
N ASN A 415 -24.40 10.74 -5.54
CA ASN A 415 -25.24 10.08 -6.54
C ASN A 415 -25.92 8.81 -6.00
N LEU A 416 -25.21 7.99 -5.22
CA LEU A 416 -25.84 6.84 -4.54
C LEU A 416 -26.89 7.31 -3.54
N MET A 417 -26.63 8.36 -2.75
CA MET A 417 -27.64 8.93 -1.85
C MET A 417 -28.87 9.44 -2.60
N GLY A 418 -28.71 10.07 -3.77
CA GLY A 418 -29.83 10.46 -4.63
C GLY A 418 -30.66 9.26 -5.09
N LEU A 419 -30.00 8.17 -5.51
CA LEU A 419 -30.69 6.92 -5.89
C LEU A 419 -31.44 6.28 -4.71
N ILE A 420 -30.91 6.37 -3.48
CA ILE A 420 -31.58 5.91 -2.26
C ILE A 420 -32.86 6.71 -2.02
N GLU A 421 -32.77 8.04 -2.09
CA GLU A 421 -33.89 8.94 -1.87
C GLU A 421 -35.00 8.76 -2.91
N GLU A 422 -34.65 8.59 -4.20
CA GLU A 422 -35.62 8.34 -5.27
C GLU A 422 -36.37 7.04 -5.08
N ARG A 423 -35.68 6.00 -4.61
CA ARG A 423 -36.31 4.70 -4.36
C ARG A 423 -37.17 4.70 -3.10
N GLY A 424 -36.77 5.39 -2.04
CA GLY A 424 -37.58 5.51 -0.83
C GLY A 424 -38.91 6.25 -1.02
N LYS A 425 -39.06 6.98 -2.14
CA LYS A 425 -40.31 7.64 -2.56
C LYS A 425 -41.23 6.74 -3.39
N ARG A 426 -40.74 5.59 -3.87
CA ARG A 426 -41.51 4.59 -4.64
C ARG A 426 -41.93 3.46 -3.71
#